data_AF-A0A8T5EP58-F1
#
_entry.id   AF-A0A8T5EP58-F1
#
_cell.length_a   1.000
_cell.length_b   1.000
_cell.length_c   1.000
_cell.angle_alpha   90.00
_cell.angle_beta   90.00
_cell.angle_gamma   90.00
#
_symmetry.space_group_name_H-M   'P 1'
#
loop_
_entity.id
_entity.type
_entity.pdbx_description
1 polymer ?
#
loop_
_entity_poly.entity_id
_entity_poly.type
_entity_poly.pdbx_seq_one_letter_code
_entity_poly.pdbx_strand_id
1 'polypeptide(L)'
;MALTRGKMSWKVSGPMSVLPDLLAFIPNTIYGLIYGISRVDIDNAVTEDMPFAWSIYQWTHSLTIVLVLFLAAWYILKSKEHENPRYMAWIFVLPWFFHILLDIPGHTIDFFPTPFLHPFSDLMLDGVRWSTWWFFWPQAIILGALWWYILKTEKAHSIEEIADTAALA
;
A
#
# COMPACT_ATOMS: atom_id res chain seq x y z
N MET A 1 2.80 34.88 -13.79
CA MET A 1 2.32 34.53 -12.43
C MET A 1 1.85 33.08 -12.47
N ALA A 2 2.34 32.28 -11.52
CA ALA A 2 1.88 30.95 -11.11
C ALA A 2 1.81 29.81 -12.14
N LEU A 3 2.91 29.07 -12.30
CA LEU A 3 2.84 27.61 -12.52
C LEU A 3 3.93 26.94 -11.67
N THR A 4 3.87 27.13 -10.34
CA THR A 4 4.45 26.16 -9.43
C THR A 4 3.57 24.91 -9.51
N ARG A 5 3.70 24.15 -10.60
CA ARG A 5 3.10 22.83 -10.73
C ARG A 5 3.73 21.97 -9.65
N GLY A 6 2.99 21.76 -8.56
CA GLY A 6 3.43 20.96 -7.42
C GLY A 6 3.70 19.54 -7.90
N LYS A 7 4.97 19.26 -8.22
CA LYS A 7 5.42 17.91 -8.52
C LYS A 7 5.36 17.11 -7.22
N MET A 8 4.51 16.10 -7.19
CA MET A 8 4.52 15.12 -6.11
C MET A 8 5.76 14.25 -6.31
N SER A 9 6.62 14.12 -5.29
CA SER A 9 7.75 13.19 -5.39
C SER A 9 7.20 11.77 -5.38
N TRP A 10 7.42 11.01 -6.45
CA TRP A 10 6.93 9.63 -6.54
C TRP A 10 7.71 8.67 -5.63
N LYS A 11 8.72 9.16 -4.92
CA LYS A 11 9.33 8.46 -3.77
C LYS A 11 8.30 8.08 -2.70
N VAL A 12 7.18 8.80 -2.61
CA VAL A 12 6.11 8.52 -1.64
C VAL A 12 5.31 7.26 -2.02
N SER A 13 5.31 6.82 -3.29
CA SER A 13 4.55 5.63 -3.70
C SER A 13 5.15 4.32 -3.17
N GLY A 14 6.47 4.22 -3.05
CA GLY A 14 7.15 3.03 -2.54
C GLY A 14 6.67 2.63 -1.14
N PRO A 15 6.73 3.54 -0.14
CA PRO A 15 6.21 3.27 1.21
C PRO A 15 4.74 2.81 1.23
N MET A 16 3.92 3.20 0.24
CA MET A 16 2.52 2.75 0.15
C MET A 16 2.39 1.24 -0.09
N SER A 17 3.46 0.57 -0.53
CA SER A 17 3.48 -0.88 -0.73
C SER A 17 3.63 -1.68 0.57
N VAL A 18 3.97 -1.04 1.69
CA VAL A 18 4.11 -1.71 3.01
C VAL A 18 3.28 -1.01 4.08
N LEU A 19 2.75 0.18 3.79
CA LEU A 19 1.93 0.97 4.69
C LEU A 19 0.70 0.21 5.25
N PRO A 20 -0.01 -0.66 4.49
CA PRO A 20 -1.16 -1.38 5.03
C PRO A 20 -0.82 -2.19 6.28
N ASP A 21 0.33 -2.87 6.26
CA ASP A 21 0.88 -3.63 7.37
C ASP A 21 1.40 -2.72 8.48
N LEU A 22 2.17 -1.69 8.14
CA LEU A 22 2.73 -0.79 9.15
C LEU A 22 1.63 -0.14 9.99
N LEU A 23 0.50 0.22 9.36
CA LEU A 23 -0.65 0.78 10.05
C LEU A 23 -1.31 -0.19 11.03
N ALA A 24 -1.31 -1.50 10.76
CA ALA A 24 -1.87 -2.51 11.68
C ALA A 24 -0.87 -2.93 12.77
N PHE A 25 0.37 -3.23 12.37
CA PHE A 25 1.34 -3.93 13.23
C PHE A 25 2.21 -3.00 14.07
N ILE A 26 2.47 -1.75 13.66
CA ILE A 26 3.19 -0.80 14.52
C ILE A 26 2.34 -0.44 15.75
N PRO A 27 1.05 -0.04 15.63
CA PRO A 27 0.23 0.23 16.80
C PRO A 27 0.08 -0.99 17.71
N ASN A 28 -0.08 -2.19 17.14
CA ASN A 28 -0.11 -3.43 17.91
C ASN A 28 1.19 -3.71 18.67
N THR A 29 2.34 -3.45 18.04
CA THR A 29 3.64 -3.59 18.69
C THR A 29 3.77 -2.61 19.86
N ILE A 30 3.38 -1.34 19.67
CA ILE A 30 3.41 -0.32 20.73
C ILE A 30 2.49 -0.72 21.88
N TYR A 31 1.27 -1.17 21.58
CA TYR A 31 0.32 -1.67 22.56
C TYR A 31 0.92 -2.83 23.37
N GLY A 32 1.48 -3.85 22.69
CA GLY A 32 2.11 -4.98 23.37
C GLY A 32 3.27 -4.58 24.28
N LEU A 33 4.11 -3.62 23.86
CA LEU A 33 5.20 -3.09 24.68
C LEU A 33 4.71 -2.37 25.95
N ILE A 34 3.65 -1.56 25.84
CA ILE A 34 3.08 -0.83 26.98
C ILE A 34 2.49 -1.78 28.02
N TYR A 35 1.85 -2.86 27.57
CA TYR A 35 1.13 -3.80 28.44
C TYR A 35 1.91 -5.08 28.76
N GLY A 36 3.18 -5.19 28.34
CA GLY A 36 4.02 -6.36 28.62
C GLY A 36 3.56 -7.65 27.93
N ILE A 37 2.87 -7.55 26.79
CA ILE A 37 2.40 -8.71 26.02
C ILE A 37 3.59 -9.32 25.27
N SER A 38 3.84 -10.61 25.50
CA SER A 38 4.91 -11.34 24.82
C SER A 38 4.55 -11.57 23.35
N ARG A 39 5.55 -11.49 22.46
CA ARG A 39 5.35 -11.79 21.04
C ARG A 39 5.27 -13.31 20.84
N VAL A 40 4.34 -13.72 19.98
CA VAL A 40 4.24 -15.10 19.50
C VAL A 40 5.16 -15.28 18.30
N ASP A 41 5.70 -16.48 18.16
CA ASP A 41 6.52 -16.87 17.00
C ASP A 41 5.72 -16.77 15.69
N ILE A 42 6.33 -16.24 14.63
CA ILE A 42 5.63 -15.90 13.38
C ILE A 42 5.06 -17.14 12.70
N ASP A 43 5.71 -18.31 12.81
CA ASP A 43 5.25 -19.52 12.14
C ASP A 43 4.10 -20.21 12.89
N ASN A 44 3.95 -19.90 14.19
CA ASN A 44 2.93 -20.47 15.06
C ASN A 44 1.79 -19.47 15.40
N ALA A 45 1.97 -18.18 15.12
CA ALA A 45 1.00 -17.16 15.46
C ALA A 45 -0.32 -17.30 14.69
N VAL A 46 -1.42 -16.97 15.36
CA VAL A 46 -2.78 -16.86 14.82
C VAL A 46 -3.30 -15.43 14.96
N THR A 47 -4.37 -15.10 14.23
CA THR A 47 -4.97 -13.75 14.26
C THR A 47 -5.43 -13.36 15.67
N GLU A 48 -5.92 -14.33 16.44
CA GLU A 48 -6.41 -14.13 17.81
C GLU A 48 -5.31 -13.68 18.79
N ASP A 49 -4.04 -13.95 18.48
CA ASP A 49 -2.90 -13.47 19.28
C ASP A 49 -2.74 -11.93 19.19
N MET A 50 -3.32 -11.31 18.16
CA MET A 50 -3.15 -9.89 17.83
C MET A 50 -4.48 -9.21 17.48
N PRO A 51 -5.46 -9.21 18.41
CA PRO A 51 -6.81 -8.72 18.13
C PRO A 51 -6.84 -7.21 17.82
N PHE A 52 -5.90 -6.44 18.39
CA PHE A 52 -5.78 -5.02 18.11
C PHE A 52 -5.27 -4.76 16.67
N ALA A 53 -4.25 -5.49 16.23
CA ALA A 53 -3.83 -5.45 14.82
C ALA A 53 -4.97 -5.85 13.90
N TRP A 54 -5.72 -6.91 14.21
CA TRP A 54 -6.85 -7.37 13.41
C TRP A 54 -7.92 -6.29 13.20
N SER A 55 -8.23 -5.50 14.25
CA SER A 55 -9.20 -4.42 14.15
C SER A 55 -8.82 -3.34 13.13
N ILE A 56 -7.52 -3.07 12.97
CA ILE A 56 -6.99 -2.11 12.01
C ILE A 56 -6.81 -2.77 10.63
N TYR A 57 -6.32 -4.01 10.62
CA TYR A 57 -6.05 -4.81 9.43
C TYR A 57 -7.26 -4.91 8.51
N GLN A 58 -8.47 -5.08 9.08
CA GLN A 58 -9.71 -5.13 8.31
C GLN A 58 -9.95 -3.90 7.43
N TRP A 59 -9.53 -2.73 7.89
CA TRP A 59 -9.63 -1.49 7.13
C TRP A 59 -8.45 -1.32 6.16
N THR A 60 -7.24 -1.67 6.60
CA THR A 60 -6.05 -1.45 5.76
C THR A 60 -5.97 -2.43 4.60
N HIS A 61 -6.57 -3.61 4.71
CA HIS A 61 -6.54 -4.68 3.70
C HIS A 61 -7.86 -4.82 2.93
N SER A 62 -8.52 -3.69 2.69
CA SER A 62 -9.78 -3.61 1.94
C SER A 62 -9.62 -2.86 0.61
N LEU A 63 -10.13 -3.47 -0.48
CA LEU A 63 -10.22 -2.81 -1.79
C LEU A 63 -11.23 -1.65 -1.77
N THR A 64 -12.22 -1.70 -0.89
CA THR A 64 -13.13 -0.56 -0.64
C THR A 64 -12.33 0.64 -0.13
N ILE A 65 -11.38 0.43 0.79
CA ILE A 65 -10.55 1.51 1.33
C ILE A 65 -9.56 2.02 0.28
N VAL A 66 -8.99 1.15 -0.56
CA VAL A 66 -8.20 1.60 -1.72
C VAL A 66 -9.02 2.51 -2.64
N LEU A 67 -10.28 2.16 -2.93
CA LEU A 67 -11.16 3.00 -3.73
C LEU A 67 -11.44 4.35 -3.05
N VAL A 68 -11.71 4.36 -1.74
CA VAL A 68 -11.91 5.60 -0.98
C VAL A 68 -10.67 6.48 -1.03
N LEU A 69 -9.48 5.91 -0.80
CA LEU A 69 -8.20 6.63 -0.88
C LEU A 69 -7.96 7.19 -2.29
N PHE A 70 -8.26 6.42 -3.33
CA PHE A 70 -8.16 6.88 -4.71
C PHE A 70 -9.09 8.07 -4.97
N LEU A 71 -10.36 7.97 -4.60
CA LEU A 71 -11.34 9.02 -4.80
C LEU A 71 -10.99 10.29 -4.01
N ALA A 72 -10.51 10.14 -2.77
CA ALA A 72 -10.06 11.25 -1.94
C ALA A 72 -8.83 11.94 -2.54
N ALA A 73 -7.80 11.17 -2.91
CA ALA A 73 -6.60 11.69 -3.55
C ALA A 73 -6.95 12.39 -4.88
N TRP A 74 -7.79 11.77 -5.71
CA TRP A 74 -8.24 12.35 -6.96
C TRP A 74 -8.99 13.67 -6.74
N TYR A 75 -9.92 13.71 -5.80
CA TYR A 75 -10.70 14.92 -5.49
C TYR A 75 -9.78 16.06 -5.02
N ILE A 76 -8.87 15.78 -4.08
CA ILE A 76 -7.93 16.78 -3.56
C ILE A 76 -7.01 17.31 -4.67
N LEU A 77 -6.45 16.43 -5.50
CA LEU A 77 -5.56 16.82 -6.59
C LEU A 77 -6.31 17.59 -7.68
N LYS A 78 -7.56 17.21 -7.96
CA LYS A 78 -8.43 17.94 -8.89
C LYS A 78 -8.76 19.33 -8.36
N SER A 79 -9.08 19.47 -7.07
CA SER A 79 -9.39 20.78 -6.46
C SER A 79 -8.20 21.75 -6.44
N LYS A 80 -6.98 21.22 -6.59
CA LYS A 80 -5.74 21.99 -6.65
C LYS A 80 -5.24 22.23 -8.08
N GLU A 81 -6.07 21.93 -9.09
CA GLU A 81 -5.77 22.17 -10.51
C GLU A 81 -4.48 21.50 -11.01
N HIS A 82 -4.11 20.34 -10.44
CA HIS A 82 -3.03 19.53 -11.01
C HIS A 82 -3.43 19.05 -12.42
N GLU A 83 -2.46 18.94 -13.32
CA GLU A 83 -2.72 18.61 -14.75
C GLU A 83 -3.35 17.24 -14.98
N ASN A 84 -2.99 16.25 -14.17
CA ASN A 84 -3.48 14.88 -14.33
C ASN A 84 -3.79 14.22 -12.97
N PRO A 85 -4.82 14.70 -12.26
CA PRO A 85 -5.07 14.32 -10.88
C PRO A 85 -5.48 12.85 -10.76
N ARG A 86 -6.09 12.27 -11.80
CA ARG A 86 -6.47 10.84 -11.83
C ARG A 86 -5.25 9.94 -11.90
N TYR A 87 -4.33 10.21 -12.81
CA TYR A 87 -3.08 9.44 -12.91
C TYR A 87 -2.27 9.55 -11.62
N MET A 88 -2.16 10.76 -11.08
CA MET A 88 -1.43 11.02 -9.83
C MET A 88 -2.04 10.27 -8.65
N ALA A 89 -3.38 10.28 -8.51
CA ALA A 89 -4.08 9.50 -7.50
C ALA A 89 -3.88 7.99 -7.69
N TRP A 90 -3.88 7.51 -8.94
CA TRP A 90 -3.64 6.11 -9.24
C TRP A 90 -2.23 5.67 -8.83
N ILE A 91 -1.19 6.39 -9.24
CA ILE A 91 0.20 6.09 -8.85
C ILE A 91 0.40 6.14 -7.33
N PHE A 92 -0.35 6.98 -6.63
CA PHE A 92 -0.33 7.04 -5.16
C PHE A 92 -0.89 5.77 -4.51
N VAL A 93 -2.04 5.25 -4.98
CA VAL A 93 -2.68 4.06 -4.37
C VAL A 93 -2.23 2.72 -4.96
N LEU A 94 -1.62 2.72 -6.14
CA LEU A 94 -1.28 1.50 -6.88
C LEU A 94 -0.44 0.51 -6.06
N PRO A 95 0.59 0.93 -5.29
CA PRO A 95 1.38 -0.01 -4.50
C PRO A 95 0.59 -0.63 -3.34
N TRP A 96 -0.32 0.13 -2.73
CA TRP A 96 -1.25 -0.40 -1.70
C TRP A 96 -2.21 -1.41 -2.33
N PHE A 97 -2.76 -1.11 -3.51
CA PHE A 97 -3.62 -2.04 -4.25
C PHE A 97 -2.91 -3.37 -4.52
N PHE A 98 -1.69 -3.34 -5.02
CA PHE A 98 -0.91 -4.56 -5.29
C PHE A 98 -0.52 -5.30 -4.01
N HIS A 99 -0.23 -4.60 -2.91
CA HIS A 99 -0.04 -5.23 -1.60
C HIS A 99 -1.23 -6.12 -1.25
N ILE A 100 -2.46 -5.57 -1.28
CA ILE A 100 -3.68 -6.35 -0.99
C ILE A 100 -3.85 -7.53 -1.96
N LEU A 101 -3.58 -7.34 -3.25
CA LEU A 101 -3.71 -8.43 -4.22
C LEU A 101 -2.76 -9.60 -3.95
N LEU A 102 -1.56 -9.34 -3.42
CA LEU A 102 -0.60 -10.37 -3.05
C LEU A 102 -0.98 -11.04 -1.72
N ASP A 103 -1.59 -10.29 -0.81
CA ASP A 103 -2.07 -10.79 0.47
C ASP A 103 -3.29 -11.72 0.34
N ILE A 104 -4.15 -11.54 -0.67
CA ILE A 104 -5.32 -12.42 -0.86
C ILE A 104 -4.93 -13.92 -0.90
N PRO A 105 -3.96 -14.35 -1.72
CA PRO A 105 -3.42 -15.71 -1.67
C PRO A 105 -2.32 -15.91 -0.60
N GLY A 106 -1.87 -14.85 0.07
CA GLY A 106 -0.72 -14.82 0.99
C GLY A 106 -1.05 -14.96 2.47
N HIS A 107 -2.30 -15.21 2.82
CA HIS A 107 -2.71 -15.41 4.19
C HIS A 107 -3.57 -16.67 4.32
N THR A 108 -3.33 -17.43 5.39
CA THR A 108 -4.17 -18.56 5.75
C THR A 108 -5.40 -18.06 6.52
N ILE A 109 -6.46 -18.85 6.56
CA ILE A 109 -7.68 -18.46 7.30
C ILE A 109 -7.42 -18.19 8.79
N ASP A 110 -6.40 -18.84 9.37
CA ASP A 110 -6.03 -18.67 10.77
C ASP A 110 -5.13 -17.46 11.05
N PHE A 111 -4.45 -16.91 10.03
CA PHE A 111 -3.41 -15.89 10.21
C PHE A 111 -3.53 -14.72 9.25
N PHE A 112 -4.25 -13.70 9.71
CA PHE A 112 -4.57 -12.47 9.02
C PHE A 112 -5.19 -12.69 7.64
N PRO A 113 -6.27 -13.49 7.51
CA PRO A 113 -6.94 -13.66 6.23
C PRO A 113 -7.42 -12.32 5.67
N THR A 114 -7.10 -12.04 4.41
CA THR A 114 -7.29 -10.73 3.78
C THR A 114 -8.78 -10.43 3.55
N PRO A 115 -9.39 -9.46 4.27
CA PRO A 115 -10.81 -9.12 4.14
C PRO A 115 -11.01 -8.09 3.02
N PHE A 116 -10.67 -8.48 1.79
CA PHE A 116 -10.53 -7.56 0.66
C PHE A 116 -11.83 -6.83 0.25
N LEU A 117 -12.99 -7.26 0.74
CA LEU A 117 -14.31 -6.63 0.51
C LEU A 117 -14.90 -5.93 1.74
N HIS A 118 -14.16 -5.84 2.85
CA HIS A 118 -14.63 -5.13 4.04
C HIS A 118 -15.04 -3.68 3.71
N PRO A 119 -16.10 -3.10 4.30
CA PRO A 119 -16.99 -3.67 5.32
C PRO A 119 -18.23 -4.36 4.75
N PHE A 120 -18.30 -4.61 3.44
CA PHE A 120 -19.51 -5.11 2.79
C PHE A 120 -19.61 -6.65 2.78
N SER A 121 -18.50 -7.34 2.98
CA SER A 121 -18.43 -8.79 3.01
C SER A 121 -17.24 -9.26 3.84
N ASP A 122 -17.44 -10.37 4.56
CA ASP A 122 -16.41 -11.09 5.31
C ASP A 122 -15.73 -12.18 4.46
N LEU A 123 -15.91 -12.16 3.14
CA LEU A 123 -15.26 -13.09 2.23
C LEU A 123 -13.74 -12.94 2.33
N MET A 124 -13.09 -14.04 2.66
CA MET A 124 -11.64 -14.20 2.73
C MET A 124 -11.29 -15.55 2.11
N LEU A 125 -10.07 -15.68 1.59
CA LEU A 125 -9.59 -16.93 0.99
C LEU A 125 -8.54 -17.58 1.90
N ASP A 126 -8.54 -18.91 1.94
CA ASP A 126 -7.49 -19.68 2.60
C ASP A 126 -6.33 -19.88 1.63
N GLY A 127 -5.25 -19.14 1.87
CA GLY A 127 -4.06 -19.09 1.03
C GLY A 127 -2.85 -19.78 1.65
N VAL A 128 -1.67 -19.29 1.29
CA VAL A 128 -0.38 -19.75 1.80
C VAL A 128 0.13 -18.74 2.81
N ARG A 129 0.64 -19.17 3.97
CA ARG A 129 1.22 -18.25 4.97
C ARG A 129 2.33 -17.41 4.34
N TRP A 130 2.21 -16.09 4.38
CA TRP A 130 3.16 -15.16 3.74
C TRP A 130 4.62 -15.35 4.15
N SER A 131 4.87 -15.82 5.39
CA SER A 131 6.23 -16.06 5.92
C SER A 131 6.92 -17.26 5.25
N THR A 132 6.19 -18.07 4.48
CA THR A 132 6.74 -19.17 3.71
C THR A 132 7.74 -18.65 2.69
N TRP A 133 9.01 -19.03 2.81
CA TRP A 133 10.12 -18.43 2.05
C TRP A 133 9.90 -18.36 0.53
N TRP A 134 9.34 -19.42 -0.08
CA TRP A 134 9.13 -19.49 -1.53
C TRP A 134 7.95 -18.62 -1.99
N PHE A 135 7.09 -18.21 -1.05
CA PHE A 135 5.98 -17.31 -1.28
C PHE A 135 6.35 -15.86 -0.95
N PHE A 136 7.13 -15.63 0.12
CA PHE A 136 7.62 -14.31 0.54
C PHE A 136 8.42 -13.59 -0.56
N TRP A 137 9.46 -14.23 -1.09
CA TRP A 137 10.38 -13.57 -2.01
C TRP A 137 9.73 -13.11 -3.33
N PRO A 138 8.88 -13.92 -4.00
CA PRO A 138 8.16 -13.45 -5.18
C PRO A 138 7.32 -12.20 -4.93
N GLN A 139 6.61 -12.12 -3.80
CA GLN A 139 5.79 -10.95 -3.45
C GLN A 139 6.66 -9.70 -3.26
N ALA A 140 7.74 -9.82 -2.49
CA ALA A 140 8.69 -8.73 -2.26
C ALA A 140 9.32 -8.24 -3.58
N ILE A 141 9.64 -9.16 -4.49
CA ILE A 141 10.16 -8.82 -5.83
C ILE A 141 9.11 -8.08 -6.65
N ILE A 142 7.84 -8.51 -6.63
CA ILE A 142 6.75 -7.85 -7.37
C ILE A 142 6.56 -6.41 -6.87
N LEU A 143 6.47 -6.19 -5.55
CA LEU A 143 6.31 -4.86 -4.98
C LEU A 143 7.55 -3.98 -5.24
N GLY A 144 8.75 -4.54 -5.10
CA GLY A 144 9.99 -3.84 -5.39
C GLY A 144 10.12 -3.45 -6.87
N ALA A 145 9.75 -4.35 -7.78
CA ALA A 145 9.75 -4.11 -9.22
C ALA A 145 8.70 -3.05 -9.61
N LEU A 146 7.52 -3.09 -9.02
CA LEU A 146 6.48 -2.07 -9.20
C LEU A 146 6.98 -0.70 -8.78
N TRP A 147 7.59 -0.59 -7.59
CA TRP A 147 8.15 0.68 -7.13
C TRP A 147 9.29 1.17 -8.02
N TRP A 148 10.21 0.28 -8.41
CA TRP A 148 11.28 0.61 -9.35
C TRP A 148 10.74 1.11 -10.70
N TYR A 149 9.70 0.48 -11.24
CA TYR A 149 9.06 0.89 -12.48
C TYR A 149 8.44 2.30 -12.36
N ILE A 150 7.78 2.62 -11.25
CA ILE A 150 7.24 3.96 -10.98
C ILE A 150 8.37 5.01 -10.97
N LEU A 151 9.47 4.74 -10.25
CA LEU A 151 10.63 5.65 -10.19
C LEU A 151 11.31 5.84 -11.56
N LYS A 152 11.42 4.77 -12.35
CA LYS A 152 12.01 4.84 -13.69
C LYS A 152 11.16 5.72 -14.62
N THR A 153 9.84 5.58 -14.54
CA THR A 153 8.88 6.35 -15.35
C THR A 153 8.91 7.83 -14.98
N GLU A 154 8.98 8.16 -13.68
CA GLU A 154 9.19 9.52 -13.18
C GLU A 154 10.44 10.17 -13.79
N LYS A 155 11.57 9.44 -13.72
CA LYS A 155 12.84 9.96 -14.21
C LYS A 155 12.80 10.24 -15.70
N ALA A 156 12.20 9.36 -16.51
CA ALA A 156 12.05 9.56 -17.94
C ALA A 156 11.24 10.83 -18.27
N HIS A 157 10.05 10.99 -17.65
CA HIS A 157 9.22 12.18 -17.85
C HIS A 157 9.93 13.47 -17.41
N SER A 158 10.71 13.43 -16.33
CA SER A 158 11.46 14.60 -15.87
C SER A 158 12.55 15.03 -16.86
N ILE A 159 13.17 14.09 -17.57
CA ILE A 159 14.21 14.38 -18.58
C ILE A 159 13.57 14.98 -19.83
N GLU A 160 12.45 14.44 -20.29
CA GLU A 160 11.70 14.96 -21.44
C GLU A 160 11.23 16.41 -21.19
N GLU A 161 10.66 16.69 -20.01
CA GLU A 161 10.22 18.05 -19.65
C GLU A 161 11.38 19.06 -19.64
N ILE A 162 12.56 18.65 -19.16
CA ILE A 162 13.77 19.49 -19.17
C ILE A 162 14.23 19.74 -20.62
N ALA A 163 14.23 18.71 -21.46
CA ALA A 163 14.62 18.82 -22.87
C ALA A 163 13.69 19.75 -23.66
N ASP A 164 12.37 19.62 -23.47
CA ASP A 164 11.36 20.47 -24.10
C ASP A 164 11.51 21.93 -23.65
N THR A 165 11.73 22.15 -22.35
CA THR A 165 11.96 23.50 -21.82
C THR A 165 13.23 24.13 -22.39
N ALA A 166 14.30 23.34 -22.53
CA ALA A 166 15.56 23.79 -23.12
C ALA A 166 15.45 24.08 -24.63
N ALA A 167 14.59 23.35 -25.36
CA ALA A 167 14.34 23.57 -26.78
C ALA A 167 13.49 24.83 -27.05
N LEU A 168 12.73 25.30 -26.06
CA LEU A 168 11.88 26.50 -26.14
C LEU A 168 12.57 27.78 -25.65
N ALA A 169 13.79 27.69 -25.11
CA ALA A 169 14.60 28.80 -24.59
C ALA A 169 15.63 29.29 -25.62
#